data_AF-A0A849T0U7-F1
#
_entry.id   AF-A0A849T0U7-F1
#
_cell.length_a   1.000
_cell.length_b   1.000
_cell.length_c   1.000
_cell.angle_alpha   90.00
_cell.angle_beta   90.00
_cell.angle_gamma   90.00
#
_symmetry.space_group_name_H-M   'P 1'
#
loop_
_entity.id
_entity.type
_entity.pdbx_description
1 polymer ?
#
loop_
_entity_poly.entity_id
_entity_poly.type
_entity_poly.pdbx_seq_one_letter_code
_entity_poly.pdbx_strand_id
1 'polypeptide(L)' 'MFFYIGTGMQLVGLASVGLCLLAGLTKGDYGQLELIQLVGGSLVFYLGTYVKGKGRN' A
#
# COMPACT_ATOMS: atom_id res chain seq x y z
N MET A 1 -18.51 -1.92 6.60
CA MET A 1 -17.71 -0.90 7.32
C MET A 1 -16.20 -1.11 7.20
N PHE A 2 -15.62 -2.20 7.69
CA PHE A 2 -14.15 -2.41 7.73
C PHE A 2 -13.43 -2.40 6.36
N PHE A 3 -14.10 -2.80 5.28
CA PHE A 3 -13.49 -2.81 3.94
C PHE A 3 -13.16 -1.39 3.47
N TYR A 4 -14.08 -0.44 3.61
CA TYR A 4 -13.88 0.97 3.25
C TYR A 4 -12.80 1.64 4.11
N ILE A 5 -12.70 1.29 5.38
CA ILE A 5 -11.64 1.78 6.28
C ILE A 5 -10.27 1.27 5.82
N GLY A 6 -10.19 -0.01 5.45
CA GLY A 6 -8.98 -0.59 4.87
C GLY A 6 -8.59 0.05 3.54
N THR A 7 -9.53 0.24 2.62
CA THR A 7 -9.29 0.92 1.34
C THR A 7 -8.83 2.36 1.55
N GLY A 8 -9.42 3.07 2.52
CA GLY A 8 -9.01 4.43 2.88
C GLY A 8 -7.57 4.49 3.40
N MET A 9 -7.18 3.59 4.30
CA MET A 9 -5.79 3.50 4.79
C MET A 9 -4.80 3.14 3.68
N GLN A 10 -5.20 2.29 2.74
CA GLN A 10 -4.36 1.94 1.59
C GLN A 10 -4.16 3.11 0.63
N LEU A 11 -5.21 3.91 0.35
CA LEU A 11 -5.11 5.12 -0.48
C LEU A 11 -4.18 6.16 0.17
N VAL A 12 -4.26 6.33 1.49
CA VAL A 12 -3.35 7.22 2.24
C VAL A 12 -1.91 6.70 2.14
N GLY A 13 -1.68 5.41 2.38
CA GLY A 13 -0.35 4.81 2.25
C GLY A 13 0.22 4.91 0.83
N LEU A 14 -0.62 4.73 -0.19
CA LEU A 14 -0.24 4.87 -1.60
C LEU A 14 0.10 6.33 -1.95
N ALA A 15 -0.65 7.30 -1.44
CA ALA A 15 -0.37 8.72 -1.65
C ALA A 15 0.95 9.14 -0.97
N SER A 16 1.20 8.70 0.26
CA SER A 16 2.44 9.00 0.99
C SER A 16 3.67 8.39 0.29
N VAL A 17 3.60 7.11 -0.07
CA VAL A 17 4.71 6.43 -0.77
C VAL A 17 4.87 6.97 -2.19
N GLY A 18 3.78 7.29 -2.89
CA GLY A 18 3.82 7.90 -4.22
C GLY A 18 4.46 9.29 -4.22
N LEU A 19 4.22 10.10 -3.19
CA LEU A 19 4.87 11.41 -3.01
C LEU A 19 6.37 11.27 -2.73
N CYS A 20 6.76 10.30 -1.89
CA CYS A 20 8.17 10.03 -1.63
C CYS A 20 8.86 9.47 -2.90
N LEU A 21 8.21 8.60 -3.66
CA LEU A 21 8.74 8.02 -4.91
C LEU A 21 8.88 9.10 -5.99
N LEU A 22 7.90 10.02 -6.09
CA LEU A 22 7.98 11.19 -6.96
C LEU A 22 9.12 12.13 -6.53
N ALA A 23 9.32 12.34 -5.24
CA ALA A 23 10.42 13.14 -4.72
C ALA A 23 11.79 12.48 -4.98
N GLY A 24 11.89 11.15 -4.85
CA GLY A 24 13.08 10.36 -5.16
C GLY A 24 13.41 10.37 -6.66
N LEU A 25 12.39 10.26 -7.53
CA LEU A 25 12.52 10.46 -8.99
C LEU A 25 13.08 11.84 -9.34
N THR A 26 12.64 12.87 -8.61
CA THR A 26 13.03 14.26 -8.86
C THR A 26 14.42 14.58 -8.31
N LYS A 27 14.87 13.88 -7.25
CA LYS A 27 16.15 14.13 -6.58
C LYS A 27 17.24 13.08 -6.85
N GLY A 28 16.92 11.99 -7.55
CA GLY A 28 17.89 10.99 -8.03
C GLY A 28 18.30 9.92 -7.01
N ASP A 29 17.83 9.99 -5.77
CA ASP A 29 18.11 9.01 -4.72
C ASP A 29 16.86 8.16 -4.47
N TYR A 30 16.82 6.99 -5.09
CA TYR A 30 15.70 6.06 -5.00
C TYR A 30 15.82 5.19 -3.76
N GLY A 31 14.91 5.39 -2.80
CA GLY A 31 14.76 4.48 -1.66
C GLY A 31 14.10 3.17 -2.08
N GLN A 32 14.87 2.08 -2.22
CA GLN A 32 14.34 0.70 -2.33
C GLN A 32 13.25 0.37 -1.28
N LEU A 33 13.36 1.00 -0.11
CA LEU A 33 12.38 0.95 0.99
C LEU A 33 10.99 1.45 0.59
N GLU A 34 10.87 2.44 -0.28
CA GLU A 34 9.56 2.99 -0.69
C GLU A 34 8.84 2.05 -1.64
N LEU A 35 9.59 1.40 -2.54
CA LEU A 35 9.05 0.37 -3.43
C LEU A 35 8.54 -0.84 -2.62
N ILE A 36 9.28 -1.25 -1.59
CA ILE A 36 8.87 -2.32 -0.68
C ILE A 36 7.60 -1.94 0.08
N GLN A 37 7.44 -0.67 0.46
CA GLN A 37 6.26 -0.19 1.18
C GLN A 37 5.03 -0.17 0.27
N LEU A 38 5.21 0.22 -1.00
CA LEU A 38 4.14 0.20 -2.00
C LEU A 38 3.70 -1.22 -2.31
N VAL A 39 4.64 -2.09 -2.71
CA VAL A 39 4.38 -3.47 -3.14
C VAL A 39 3.98 -4.34 -1.95
N GLY A 40 4.69 -4.25 -0.84
CA GLY A 40 4.39 -5.00 0.39
C GLY A 40 3.06 -4.58 1.02
N GLY A 41 2.78 -3.28 1.09
CA GLY A 41 1.51 -2.77 1.62
C GLY A 41 0.30 -3.15 0.76
N SER A 42 0.44 -3.14 -0.57
CA SER A 42 -0.62 -3.58 -1.48
C SER A 42 -0.83 -5.09 -1.46
N LEU A 43 0.24 -5.87 -1.36
CA LEU A 43 0.19 -7.34 -1.29
C LEU A 43 -0.39 -7.84 0.04
N VAL A 44 0.00 -7.27 1.18
CA VAL A 44 -0.57 -7.59 2.51
C VAL A 44 -2.05 -7.25 2.56
N PHE A 45 -2.47 -6.13 1.97
CA PHE A 45 -3.87 -5.78 1.90
C PHE A 45 -4.65 -6.82 1.09
N TYR A 46 -4.21 -7.11 -0.14
CA TYR A 46 -4.90 -8.05 -1.03
C TYR A 46 -4.98 -9.47 -0.43
N LEU A 47 -3.89 -9.97 0.18
CA LEU A 47 -3.88 -11.23 0.90
C LEU A 47 -4.79 -11.19 2.14
N GLY A 48 -4.77 -10.10 2.90
CA GLY A 48 -5.66 -9.89 4.04
C GLY A 48 -7.14 -9.92 3.65
N THR A 49 -7.51 -9.28 2.53
CA THR A 49 -8.87 -9.34 1.98
C THR A 49 -9.22 -10.73 1.45
N TYR A 50 -8.29 -11.39 0.78
CA TYR A 50 -8.49 -12.75 0.25
C TYR A 50 -8.71 -13.78 1.35
N VAL A 51 -7.88 -13.77 2.40
CA VAL A 51 -8.01 -14.65 3.57
C VAL A 51 -9.28 -14.33 4.36
N LYS A 52 -9.59 -13.05 4.58
CA LYS A 52 -10.81 -12.63 5.28
C LYS A 52 -12.10 -12.93 4.49
N GLY A 53 -12.04 -12.96 3.16
CA GLY A 53 -13.14 -13.39 2.30
C GLY A 53 -13.40 -14.90 2.38
N LYS A 54 -12.36 -15.71 2.60
CA LYS A 54 -12.45 -17.17 2.68
C LYS A 54 -12.99 -17.68 4.03
N GLY A 55 -12.83 -16.91 5.11
CA GLY A 55 -13.38 -17.23 6.45
C GLY A 55 -14.85 -16.83 6.65
N ARG A 56 -15.55 -16.38 5.60
CA ARG A 56 -16.98 -16.02 5.60
C ARG A 56 -17.83 -16.97 4.72
N ASN A 57 -17.35 -18.19 4.48
CA ASN A 57 -18.13 -19.28 3.89
C ASN A 57 -18.29 -20.37 4.93
#